data_AF-A0A9P8BVH5-F1
#
_entry.id   AF-A0A9P8BVH5-F1
#
_cell.length_a   1.000
_cell.length_b   1.000
_cell.length_c   1.000
_cell.angle_alpha   90.00
_cell.angle_beta   90.00
_cell.angle_gamma   90.00
#
_symmetry.space_group_name_H-M   'P 1'
#
loop_
_entity.id
_entity.type
_entity.pdbx_description
1 polymer ?
#
loop_
_entity_poly.entity_id
_entity_poly.type
_entity_poly.pdbx_seq_one_letter_code
_entity_poly.pdbx_strand_id
1 'polypeptide(L)'
;MWFLALFFTLLVSFVNQFFYLRQNPVSITYTVVSHISLPIGKFLARVLPTTKFRIFGSLGGPLVSLNPGPFNIKEHALIGTAVACCSGTAYAVDIVILQKKYYGEDQGFMAGFMLVLTTQVTGFSLAGVLRKFLVRPPSMIWPANLVTVALFRTLHESSEDGDEDDIIDTDHIQGEGEQGHEMKQGSRASSRFSGIRKKRKVSRLRFFTYVSLGSFIWYWFPNYIFPTLTAFSILCWINPQNVILSQLTGSNGLGIGTLSFDWATSTSALSPLVTPWWAQVNILVGFVIVAWIIAPIVYYSNLWNSKNFPILTAGLFREDGTPYDKAMVMTNNVLHPVKYEAYGPLRMDSFFALTYGIGFAGLTATLTHVALYHGKDIRDQWRAAIAMKDHDIHSRMMMKYKEVPQW
;
A
#
# COMPACT_ATOMS: atom_id res chain seq x y z
N MET A 1 13.79 -20.06 -1.31
CA MET A 1 13.43 -18.70 -0.87
C MET A 1 14.29 -17.60 -1.52
N TRP A 2 15.58 -17.47 -1.19
CA TRP A 2 16.45 -16.35 -1.62
C TRP A 2 16.48 -16.08 -3.13
N PHE A 3 16.58 -17.14 -3.94
CA PHE A 3 16.56 -17.02 -5.40
C PHE A 3 15.27 -16.34 -5.90
N LEU A 4 14.10 -16.79 -5.42
CA LEU A 4 12.82 -16.21 -5.80
C LEU A 4 12.69 -14.76 -5.32
N ALA A 5 13.12 -14.47 -4.10
CA ALA A 5 13.11 -13.11 -3.56
C ALA A 5 13.93 -12.16 -4.44
N LEU A 6 15.19 -12.50 -4.73
CA LEU A 6 16.06 -11.68 -5.58
C LEU A 6 15.52 -11.53 -7.01
N PHE A 7 15.06 -12.63 -7.61
CA PHE A 7 14.49 -12.62 -8.95
C PHE A 7 13.28 -11.68 -9.05
N PHE A 8 12.30 -11.85 -8.16
CA PHE A 8 11.11 -11.01 -8.18
C PHE A 8 11.40 -9.57 -7.80
N THR A 9 12.30 -9.32 -6.85
CA THR A 9 12.71 -7.96 -6.48
C THR A 9 13.35 -7.24 -7.68
N LEU A 10 14.27 -7.87 -8.40
CA LEU A 10 14.89 -7.28 -9.59
C LEU A 10 13.88 -7.04 -10.71
N LEU A 11 13.02 -8.02 -10.98
CA LEU A 11 12.00 -7.95 -12.02
C LEU A 11 10.99 -6.82 -11.73
N VAL A 12 10.42 -6.79 -10.53
CA VAL A 12 9.42 -5.78 -10.16
C VAL A 12 10.02 -4.39 -10.15
N SER A 13 11.22 -4.21 -9.58
CA SER A 13 11.87 -2.90 -9.54
C SER A 13 12.16 -2.36 -10.94
N PHE A 14 12.66 -3.23 -11.84
CA PHE A 14 12.91 -2.85 -13.22
C PHE A 14 11.64 -2.46 -13.96
N VAL A 15 10.60 -3.31 -13.90
CA VAL A 15 9.33 -3.07 -14.60
C VAL A 15 8.65 -1.80 -14.08
N ASN A 16 8.55 -1.64 -12.76
CA ASN A 16 7.90 -0.47 -12.17
C ASN A 16 8.66 0.82 -12.49
N GLN A 17 10.00 0.80 -12.41
CA GLN A 17 10.81 1.97 -12.76
C GLN A 17 10.72 2.32 -14.26
N PHE A 18 10.66 1.31 -15.13
CA PHE A 18 10.53 1.50 -16.57
C PHE A 18 9.19 2.14 -16.95
N PHE A 19 8.09 1.70 -16.34
CA PHE A 19 6.76 2.24 -16.62
C PHE A 19 6.45 3.55 -15.89
N TYR A 20 7.25 3.93 -14.89
CA TYR A 20 7.01 5.11 -14.05
C TYR A 20 6.84 6.41 -14.83
N LEU A 21 7.63 6.61 -15.89
CA LEU A 21 7.61 7.84 -16.69
C LEU A 21 6.43 7.91 -17.67
N ARG A 22 5.58 6.88 -17.74
CA ARG A 22 4.37 6.93 -18.55
C ARG A 22 3.31 7.76 -17.85
N GLN A 23 2.50 8.45 -18.65
CA GLN A 23 1.34 9.20 -18.16
C GLN A 23 0.35 8.31 -17.39
N ASN A 24 0.20 7.04 -17.81
CA ASN A 24 -0.53 6.00 -17.10
C ASN A 24 0.45 4.85 -16.76
N PRO A 25 1.15 4.92 -15.61
CA PRO A 25 2.16 3.93 -15.25
C PRO A 25 1.49 2.60 -14.89
N VAL A 26 1.98 1.51 -15.46
CA VAL A 26 1.60 0.16 -15.05
C VAL A 26 2.56 -0.28 -13.95
N SER A 27 2.03 -0.57 -12.76
CA SER A 27 2.83 -1.03 -11.62
C SER A 27 2.47 -2.46 -11.23
N ILE A 28 3.49 -3.28 -11.03
CA ILE A 28 3.35 -4.60 -10.44
C ILE A 28 3.38 -4.43 -8.92
N THR A 29 2.29 -4.78 -8.26
CA THR A 29 2.17 -4.74 -6.80
C THR A 29 2.71 -6.03 -6.18
N TYR A 30 3.15 -5.95 -4.92
CA TYR A 30 3.63 -7.12 -4.17
C TYR A 30 2.57 -8.23 -4.08
N THR A 31 1.28 -7.86 -4.09
CA THR A 31 0.15 -8.80 -4.09
C THR A 31 0.25 -9.78 -5.25
N VAL A 32 0.51 -9.30 -6.48
CA VAL A 32 0.66 -10.18 -7.65
C VAL A 32 1.80 -11.19 -7.44
N VAL A 33 2.92 -10.74 -6.89
CA VAL A 33 4.06 -11.62 -6.62
C VAL A 33 3.75 -12.63 -5.52
N SER A 34 3.02 -12.25 -4.47
CA SER A 34 2.56 -13.21 -3.45
C SER A 34 1.66 -14.31 -4.02
N HIS A 35 0.92 -14.05 -5.10
CA HIS A 35 0.10 -15.09 -5.72
C HIS A 35 0.92 -16.01 -6.62
N ILE A 36 1.86 -15.44 -7.38
CA ILE A 36 2.68 -16.19 -8.34
C ILE A 36 3.81 -16.96 -7.64
N SER A 37 4.35 -16.44 -6.54
CA SER A 37 5.46 -17.07 -5.82
C SER A 37 5.07 -18.36 -5.10
N LEU A 38 3.79 -18.55 -4.74
CA LEU A 38 3.31 -19.79 -4.15
C LEU A 38 3.40 -21.00 -5.10
N PRO A 39 2.77 -21.00 -6.30
CA PRO A 39 2.85 -22.12 -7.23
C PRO A 39 4.27 -22.35 -7.72
N ILE A 40 5.04 -21.28 -7.98
CA ILE A 40 6.44 -21.39 -8.40
C ILE A 40 7.31 -21.95 -7.27
N GLY A 41 7.08 -21.52 -6.03
CA GLY A 41 7.77 -22.05 -4.85
C GLY A 41 7.49 -23.54 -4.65
N LYS A 42 6.23 -23.96 -4.73
CA LYS A 42 5.84 -25.39 -4.66
C LYS A 42 6.38 -26.19 -5.85
N PHE A 43 6.44 -25.62 -7.05
CA PHE A 43 7.02 -26.26 -8.22
C PHE A 43 8.53 -26.47 -8.08
N LEU A 44 9.27 -25.42 -7.69
CA LEU A 44 10.71 -25.51 -7.45
C LEU A 44 11.04 -26.49 -6.32
N ALA A 45 10.21 -26.54 -5.27
CA ALA A 45 10.38 -27.52 -4.19
C ALA A 45 10.20 -28.98 -4.66
N ARG A 46 9.44 -29.23 -5.74
CA ARG A 46 9.28 -30.58 -6.33
C ARG A 46 10.36 -30.92 -7.35
N VAL A 47 10.85 -29.94 -8.11
CA VAL A 47 11.77 -30.15 -9.23
C VAL A 47 13.24 -30.07 -8.82
N LEU A 48 13.59 -29.23 -7.83
CA LEU A 48 14.97 -29.03 -7.45
C LEU A 48 15.53 -30.23 -6.65
N PRO A 49 16.73 -30.71 -6.99
CA PRO A 49 17.34 -31.83 -6.29
C PRO A 49 17.73 -31.43 -4.86
N THR A 50 17.49 -32.34 -3.91
CA THR A 50 17.85 -32.22 -2.48
C THR A 50 19.33 -32.52 -2.21
N THR A 51 20.11 -32.71 -3.28
CA THR A 51 21.53 -33.05 -3.22
C THR A 51 22.32 -31.92 -2.56
N LYS A 52 23.00 -32.25 -1.46
CA LYS A 52 23.89 -31.33 -0.75
C LYS A 52 25.22 -31.24 -1.49
N PHE A 53 25.56 -30.04 -1.97
CA PHE A 53 26.84 -29.80 -2.63
C PHE A 53 27.76 -29.00 -1.71
N ARG A 54 29.07 -29.28 -1.78
CA ARG A 54 30.11 -28.49 -1.12
C ARG A 54 30.59 -27.41 -2.08
N ILE A 55 30.38 -26.14 -1.74
CA ILE A 55 30.73 -25.00 -2.61
C ILE A 55 32.24 -24.88 -2.82
N PHE A 56 33.05 -25.24 -1.81
CA PHE A 56 34.52 -25.27 -1.90
C PHE A 56 35.00 -26.69 -1.56
N GLY A 57 35.18 -27.50 -2.61
CA GLY A 57 35.43 -28.95 -2.53
C GLY A 57 36.64 -29.41 -1.72
N SER A 58 37.58 -28.54 -1.33
CA SER A 58 38.76 -28.91 -0.51
C SER A 58 39.00 -28.08 0.76
N LEU A 59 38.27 -26.99 1.01
CA LEU A 59 38.58 -26.04 2.10
C LEU A 59 37.53 -25.96 3.22
N GLY A 60 36.73 -27.03 3.41
CA GLY A 60 35.80 -27.11 4.55
C GLY A 60 34.63 -26.12 4.52
N GLY A 61 34.09 -25.82 3.33
CA GLY A 61 32.93 -24.93 3.19
C GLY A 61 31.58 -25.55 3.63
N PRO A 62 30.57 -24.72 3.92
CA PRO A 62 29.25 -25.20 4.35
C PRO A 62 28.58 -26.09 3.28
N LEU A 63 27.90 -27.15 3.74
CA LEU A 63 27.04 -28.01 2.93
C LEU A 63 25.79 -27.21 2.53
N VAL A 64 25.67 -26.86 1.25
CA VAL A 64 24.52 -26.09 0.74
C VAL A 64 23.65 -27.01 -0.10
N SER A 65 22.36 -27.08 0.24
CA SER A 65 21.34 -27.73 -0.59
C SER A 65 20.58 -26.66 -1.36
N LEU A 66 20.33 -26.91 -2.65
CA LEU A 66 19.44 -26.07 -3.47
C LEU A 66 17.97 -26.19 -3.04
N ASN A 67 17.61 -27.32 -2.42
CA ASN A 67 16.29 -27.59 -1.89
C ASN A 67 16.40 -28.10 -0.44
N PRO A 68 16.40 -27.19 0.56
CA PRO A 68 16.53 -27.57 1.96
C PRO A 68 15.26 -28.18 2.58
N GLY A 69 14.09 -28.01 1.94
CA GLY A 69 12.82 -28.52 2.46
C GLY A 69 11.57 -28.00 1.72
N PRO A 70 10.37 -28.43 2.14
CA PRO A 70 9.11 -28.02 1.51
C PRO A 70 8.86 -26.51 1.69
N PHE A 71 8.25 -25.90 0.67
CA PHE A 71 7.96 -24.47 0.65
C PHE A 71 6.91 -24.10 1.70
N ASN A 72 7.34 -23.36 2.73
CA ASN A 72 6.52 -23.05 3.90
C ASN A 72 5.99 -21.60 3.88
N ILE A 73 4.96 -21.30 4.67
CA ILE A 73 4.37 -19.96 4.82
C ILE A 73 5.41 -18.89 5.19
N LYS A 74 6.42 -19.24 5.99
CA LYS A 74 7.50 -18.33 6.38
C LYS A 74 8.37 -17.92 5.19
N GLU A 75 8.71 -18.87 4.31
CA GLU A 75 9.49 -18.56 3.11
C GLU A 75 8.67 -17.71 2.15
N HIS A 76 7.38 -17.99 2.03
CA HIS A 76 6.46 -17.22 1.22
C HIS A 76 6.32 -15.77 1.73
N ALA A 77 6.14 -15.60 3.05
CA ALA A 77 6.06 -14.29 3.68
C ALA A 77 7.33 -13.47 3.46
N LEU A 78 8.51 -14.08 3.60
CA LEU A 78 9.80 -13.39 3.39
C LEU A 78 9.98 -12.92 1.94
N ILE A 79 9.57 -13.71 0.94
CA ILE A 79 9.56 -13.29 -0.47
C ILE A 79 8.63 -12.09 -0.65
N GLY A 80 7.42 -12.15 -0.08
CA GLY A 80 6.45 -11.06 -0.15
C GLY A 80 6.98 -9.77 0.46
N THR A 81 7.60 -9.84 1.64
CA THR A 81 8.20 -8.66 2.31
C THR A 81 9.37 -8.09 1.50
N ALA A 82 10.25 -8.94 0.96
CA ALA A 82 11.38 -8.48 0.14
C ALA A 82 10.92 -7.72 -1.11
N VAL A 83 9.84 -8.18 -1.74
CA VAL A 83 9.26 -7.54 -2.93
C VAL A 83 8.48 -6.27 -2.56
N ALA A 84 7.77 -6.28 -1.42
CA ALA A 84 7.05 -5.10 -0.94
C ALA A 84 7.98 -3.89 -0.78
N CYS A 85 9.19 -4.09 -0.24
CA CYS A 85 10.21 -3.05 -0.08
C CYS A 85 10.72 -2.45 -1.40
N CYS A 86 10.51 -3.12 -2.53
CA CYS A 86 11.04 -2.70 -3.84
C CYS A 86 9.94 -2.44 -4.88
N SER A 87 8.68 -2.51 -4.46
CA SER A 87 7.53 -2.26 -5.35
C SER A 87 7.34 -0.77 -5.66
N GLY A 88 7.81 0.13 -4.78
CA GLY A 88 7.82 1.57 -5.01
C GLY A 88 9.04 2.02 -5.82
N THR A 89 8.86 3.06 -6.64
CA THR A 89 9.96 3.71 -7.37
C THR A 89 10.69 4.68 -6.47
N ALA A 90 12.01 4.82 -6.67
CA ALA A 90 12.84 5.69 -5.85
C ALA A 90 12.66 7.15 -6.27
N TYR A 91 12.10 7.98 -5.38
CA TYR A 91 11.87 9.42 -5.64
C TYR A 91 13.14 10.17 -6.05
N ALA A 92 14.32 9.76 -5.55
CA ALA A 92 15.60 10.35 -5.93
C ALA A 92 15.89 10.25 -7.45
N VAL A 93 15.28 9.30 -8.16
CA VAL A 93 15.40 9.19 -9.62
C VAL A 93 14.76 10.39 -10.31
N ASP A 94 13.68 10.96 -9.76
CA ASP A 94 13.03 12.14 -10.31
C ASP A 94 13.95 13.35 -10.28
N ILE A 95 14.72 13.52 -9.21
CA ILE A 95 15.71 14.60 -9.09
C ILE A 95 16.73 14.51 -10.24
N VAL A 96 17.26 13.32 -10.50
CA VAL A 96 18.24 13.09 -11.59
C VAL A 96 17.61 13.34 -12.96
N ILE A 97 16.38 12.86 -13.19
CA ILE A 97 15.66 13.06 -14.46
C ILE A 97 15.30 14.53 -14.67
N LEU A 98 14.82 15.21 -13.63
CA LEU A 98 14.47 16.63 -13.67
C LEU A 98 15.70 17.48 -13.98
N GLN A 99 16.82 17.25 -13.30
CA GLN A 99 18.09 17.94 -13.56
C GLN A 99 18.55 17.74 -15.01
N LYS A 100 18.54 16.49 -15.50
CA LYS A 100 18.96 16.19 -16.86
C LYS A 100 18.03 16.76 -17.93
N LYS A 101 16.71 16.66 -17.73
CA LYS A 101 15.71 17.03 -18.74
C LYS A 101 15.38 18.53 -18.74
N TYR A 102 15.24 19.14 -17.57
CA TYR A 102 14.77 20.54 -17.46
C TYR A 102 15.90 21.53 -17.22
N TYR A 103 17.01 21.11 -16.62
CA TYR A 103 18.15 21.97 -16.33
C TYR A 103 19.35 21.69 -17.24
N GLY A 104 19.34 20.61 -18.04
CA GLY A 104 20.42 20.29 -18.97
C GLY A 104 21.75 19.93 -18.28
N GLU A 105 21.74 19.71 -16.97
CA GLU A 105 22.91 19.32 -16.18
C GLU A 105 22.95 17.81 -16.03
N ASP A 106 23.96 17.16 -16.62
CA ASP A 106 24.21 15.73 -16.43
C ASP A 106 25.29 15.54 -15.36
N GLN A 107 24.86 15.11 -14.17
CA GLN A 107 25.75 14.80 -13.04
C GLN A 107 26.52 13.48 -13.26
N GLY A 108 26.22 12.74 -14.33
CA GLY A 108 26.82 11.45 -14.65
C GLY A 108 26.15 10.28 -13.90
N PHE A 109 26.27 9.08 -14.47
CA PHE A 109 25.61 7.87 -13.94
C PHE A 109 26.00 7.57 -12.49
N MET A 110 27.29 7.65 -12.15
CA MET A 110 27.78 7.31 -10.83
C MET A 110 27.23 8.25 -9.74
N ALA A 111 27.14 9.56 -10.02
CA ALA A 111 26.59 10.52 -9.07
C ALA A 111 25.10 10.27 -8.82
N GLY A 112 24.32 10.05 -9.89
CA GLY A 112 22.91 9.69 -9.77
C GLY A 112 22.70 8.35 -9.03
N PHE A 113 23.52 7.34 -9.33
CA PHE A 113 23.48 6.04 -8.65
C PHE A 113 23.80 6.18 -7.16
N MET A 114 24.83 6.95 -6.79
CA MET A 114 25.20 7.19 -5.39
C MET A 114 24.12 7.99 -4.65
N LEU A 115 23.49 8.97 -5.30
CA LEU A 115 22.35 9.71 -4.73
C LEU A 115 21.19 8.76 -4.41
N VAL A 116 20.81 7.90 -5.36
CA VAL A 116 19.74 6.91 -5.14
C VAL A 116 20.15 5.90 -4.07
N LEU A 117 21.37 5.37 -4.12
CA LEU A 117 21.84 4.37 -3.15
C LEU A 117 21.86 4.92 -1.72
N THR A 118 22.38 6.13 -1.51
CA THR A 118 22.44 6.76 -0.19
C THR A 118 21.05 6.97 0.39
N THR A 119 20.11 7.51 -0.38
CA THR A 119 18.73 7.72 0.09
C THR A 119 18.03 6.41 0.49
N GLN A 120 18.23 5.33 -0.29
CA GLN A 120 17.68 4.02 0.04
C GLN A 120 18.33 3.41 1.30
N VAL A 121 19.67 3.47 1.42
CA VAL A 121 20.40 2.96 2.58
C VAL A 121 20.01 3.71 3.84
N THR A 122 19.90 5.04 3.80
CA THR A 122 19.44 5.85 4.93
C THR A 122 18.07 5.42 5.43
N GLY A 123 17.13 5.10 4.53
CA GLY A 123 15.81 4.57 4.90
C GLY A 123 15.89 3.24 5.66
N PHE A 124 16.66 2.27 5.16
CA PHE A 124 16.83 0.98 5.83
C PHE A 124 17.62 1.09 7.14
N SER A 125 18.62 1.97 7.22
CA SER A 125 19.35 2.26 8.45
C SER A 125 18.42 2.81 9.53
N LEU A 126 17.56 3.77 9.18
CA LEU A 126 16.59 4.33 10.12
C LEU A 126 15.57 3.29 10.59
N ALA A 127 15.08 2.43 9.68
CA ALA A 127 14.19 1.33 10.04
C ALA A 127 14.85 0.34 11.03
N GLY A 128 16.14 0.07 10.87
CA GLY A 128 16.92 -0.76 11.78
C GLY A 128 17.00 -0.17 13.20
N VAL A 129 17.31 1.12 13.31
CA VAL A 129 17.39 1.85 14.59
C VAL A 129 16.02 1.95 15.27
N LEU A 130 14.98 2.24 14.49
CA LEU A 130 13.63 2.42 15.02
C LEU A 130 12.90 1.10 15.31
N ARG A 131 13.42 -0.05 14.87
CA ARG A 131 12.80 -1.38 15.12
C ARG A 131 12.50 -1.64 16.59
N LYS A 132 13.40 -1.22 17.50
CA LYS A 132 13.22 -1.37 18.95
C LYS A 132 11.99 -0.61 19.46
N PHE A 133 11.66 0.51 18.84
CA PHE A 133 10.54 1.38 19.21
C PHE A 133 9.25 1.07 18.45
N LEU A 134 9.33 0.61 17.21
CA LEU A 134 8.19 0.44 16.31
C LEU A 134 7.70 -1.01 16.14
N VAL A 135 8.45 -2.01 16.60
CA VAL A 135 8.11 -3.43 16.38
C VAL A 135 7.98 -4.22 17.68
N ARG A 136 8.81 -3.94 18.69
CA ARG A 136 8.81 -4.70 19.94
C ARG A 136 7.64 -4.38 20.90
N PRO A 137 7.21 -3.11 21.03
CA PRO A 137 6.09 -2.76 21.90
C PRO A 137 4.77 -3.45 21.54
N PRO A 138 4.01 -3.99 22.53
CA PRO A 138 2.70 -4.60 22.30
C PRO A 138 1.65 -3.63 21.73
N SER A 139 1.77 -2.35 22.07
CA SER A 139 0.85 -1.30 21.63
C SER A 139 1.00 -0.95 20.14
N MET A 140 2.08 -1.39 19.48
CA MET A 140 2.39 -1.01 18.11
C MET A 140 1.84 -2.01 17.10
N ILE A 141 0.58 -1.83 16.73
CA ILE A 141 -0.12 -2.65 15.73
C ILE A 141 -0.07 -1.97 14.37
N TRP A 142 0.18 -2.75 13.31
CA TRP A 142 0.20 -2.29 11.92
C TRP A 142 -0.96 -2.94 11.14
N PRO A 143 -2.15 -2.31 11.06
CA PRO A 143 -3.36 -2.93 10.51
C PRO A 143 -3.20 -3.43 9.06
N ALA A 144 -2.46 -2.70 8.23
CA ALA A 144 -2.18 -3.10 6.85
C ALA A 144 -1.43 -4.45 6.75
N ASN A 145 -0.57 -4.74 7.73
CA ASN A 145 0.16 -6.01 7.78
C ASN A 145 -0.76 -7.18 8.17
N LEU A 146 -1.80 -6.94 8.98
CA LEU A 146 -2.77 -7.98 9.35
C LEU A 146 -3.53 -8.52 8.14
N VAL A 147 -3.88 -7.65 7.19
CA VAL A 147 -4.50 -8.05 5.92
C VAL A 147 -3.58 -8.98 5.13
N THR A 148 -2.30 -8.65 5.09
CA THR A 148 -1.28 -9.46 4.40
C THR A 148 -1.06 -10.82 5.09
N VAL A 149 -1.05 -10.85 6.42
CA VAL A 149 -0.94 -12.11 7.20
C VAL A 149 -2.16 -13.00 6.98
N ALA A 150 -3.36 -12.42 6.96
CA ALA A 150 -4.59 -13.16 6.66
C ALA A 150 -4.52 -13.79 5.25
N LEU A 151 -4.05 -13.03 4.25
CA LEU A 151 -3.82 -13.55 2.91
C LEU A 151 -2.87 -14.76 2.92
N PHE A 152 -1.69 -14.64 3.54
CA PHE A 152 -0.73 -15.75 3.60
C PHE A 152 -1.28 -16.99 4.30
N ARG A 153 -2.07 -16.83 5.37
CA ARG A 153 -2.75 -17.95 6.04
C ARG A 153 -3.74 -18.63 5.09
N THR A 154 -4.64 -17.86 4.46
CA THR A 154 -5.64 -18.44 3.55
C THR A 154 -5.04 -19.18 2.35
N LEU A 155 -3.86 -18.75 1.89
CA LEU A 155 -3.14 -19.40 0.78
C LEU A 155 -2.48 -20.74 1.18
N HIS A 156 -2.11 -20.92 2.45
CA HIS A 156 -1.41 -22.12 2.93
C HIS A 156 -2.28 -23.10 3.73
N GLU A 157 -3.39 -22.65 4.33
CA GLU A 157 -4.38 -23.47 5.08
C GLU A 157 -4.93 -24.64 4.23
N SER A 158 -5.08 -24.44 2.92
CA SER A 158 -5.48 -25.49 1.96
C SER A 158 -4.49 -26.66 1.78
N SER A 159 -3.30 -26.60 2.39
CA SER A 159 -2.32 -27.69 2.37
C SER A 159 -2.34 -28.53 3.66
N GLU A 160 -2.90 -28.02 4.75
CA GLU A 160 -2.86 -28.65 6.08
C GLU A 160 -4.19 -29.38 6.37
N ASP A 161 -5.34 -28.80 6.01
CA ASP A 161 -6.67 -29.39 6.23
C ASP A 161 -6.97 -30.62 5.34
N GLY A 162 -6.08 -30.96 4.41
CA GLY A 162 -6.23 -32.17 3.58
C GLY A 162 -6.02 -33.48 4.35
N ASP A 163 -5.39 -33.41 5.53
CA ASP A 163 -4.99 -34.57 6.33
C ASP A 163 -5.79 -34.70 7.65
N GLU A 164 -6.51 -33.66 8.11
CA GLU A 164 -7.22 -33.65 9.40
C GLU A 164 -8.74 -33.92 9.32
N ASP A 165 -9.36 -33.83 8.14
CA ASP A 165 -10.81 -34.09 7.99
C ASP A 165 -11.20 -35.60 8.09
N ASP A 166 -10.22 -36.50 8.26
CA ASP A 166 -10.43 -37.97 8.39
C ASP A 166 -10.35 -38.51 9.84
N ILE A 167 -10.10 -37.67 10.86
CA ILE A 167 -10.07 -38.11 12.27
C ILE A 167 -10.97 -37.22 13.13
N ILE A 168 -12.29 -37.42 13.02
CA ILE A 168 -13.19 -37.04 14.12
C ILE A 168 -13.19 -38.21 15.10
N ASP A 169 -12.37 -38.08 16.13
CA ASP A 169 -12.35 -38.91 17.31
C ASP A 169 -13.68 -38.73 18.07
N THR A 170 -14.52 -39.76 18.08
CA THR A 170 -15.86 -39.74 18.71
C THR A 170 -15.84 -40.07 20.20
N ASP A 171 -14.68 -40.16 20.85
CA ASP A 171 -14.57 -40.78 22.18
C ASP A 171 -14.56 -39.82 23.39
N HIS A 172 -15.06 -38.59 23.25
CA HIS A 172 -15.13 -37.64 24.38
C HIS A 172 -16.54 -37.18 24.78
N ILE A 173 -17.49 -38.13 24.85
CA ILE A 173 -18.69 -37.93 25.70
C ILE A 173 -19.01 -39.24 26.45
N GLN A 174 -18.27 -39.51 27.54
CA GLN A 174 -18.78 -40.34 28.65
C GLN A 174 -18.03 -40.03 29.96
N GLY A 175 -18.80 -39.59 30.96
CA GLY A 175 -18.37 -39.07 32.26
C GLY A 175 -18.85 -37.63 32.39
N GLU A 176 -19.84 -37.27 33.19
CA GLU A 176 -20.25 -37.77 34.50
C GLU A 176 -21.77 -37.52 34.71
N GLY A 177 -22.39 -38.36 35.54
CA GLY A 177 -23.58 -37.98 36.33
C GLY A 177 -24.89 -38.68 35.99
N GLU A 178 -25.12 -39.86 36.57
CA GLU A 178 -26.47 -40.30 36.95
C GLU A 178 -26.43 -41.17 38.22
N GLN A 179 -27.08 -40.71 39.29
CA GLN A 179 -27.68 -41.57 40.31
C GLN A 179 -29.21 -41.38 40.27
N GLY A 180 -29.90 -42.40 39.75
CA GLY A 180 -31.20 -42.91 40.16
C GLY A 180 -32.45 -42.02 40.10
N HIS A 181 -33.37 -42.32 39.15
CA HIS A 181 -34.61 -43.06 39.44
C HIS A 181 -35.44 -43.30 38.15
N GLU A 182 -35.75 -44.58 37.92
CA GLU A 182 -36.89 -45.21 37.23
C GLU A 182 -37.65 -44.57 36.05
N MET A 183 -37.82 -45.46 35.05
CA MET A 183 -39.07 -45.91 34.39
C MET A 183 -39.13 -45.83 32.86
N LYS A 184 -39.31 -47.02 32.28
CA LYS A 184 -39.54 -47.37 30.87
C LYS A 184 -40.72 -46.61 30.26
N GLN A 185 -40.52 -46.01 29.07
CA GLN A 185 -41.42 -46.15 27.90
C GLN A 185 -40.88 -45.31 26.73
N GLY A 186 -40.83 -45.89 25.52
CA GLY A 186 -40.64 -45.11 24.29
C GLY A 186 -39.51 -45.55 23.36
N SER A 187 -39.39 -46.84 23.07
CA SER A 187 -38.75 -47.29 21.82
C SER A 187 -39.62 -46.85 20.64
N ARG A 188 -39.40 -45.63 20.10
CA ARG A 188 -39.78 -45.17 18.75
C ARG A 188 -39.48 -43.67 18.55
N ALA A 189 -38.21 -43.28 18.52
CA ALA A 189 -37.83 -41.96 17.98
C ALA A 189 -36.36 -41.88 17.53
N SER A 190 -35.78 -42.97 17.02
CA SER A 190 -34.61 -42.84 16.14
C SER A 190 -35.12 -42.76 14.69
N SER A 191 -34.51 -41.87 13.89
CA SER A 191 -34.57 -41.76 12.41
C SER A 191 -35.35 -40.61 11.73
N ARG A 192 -35.54 -39.42 12.34
CA ARG A 192 -36.19 -38.33 11.59
C ARG A 192 -35.60 -36.91 11.59
N PHE A 193 -34.35 -36.73 11.99
CA PHE A 193 -33.63 -35.47 11.75
C PHE A 193 -32.21 -35.71 11.20
N SER A 194 -32.08 -36.52 10.15
CA SER A 194 -30.88 -36.52 9.30
C SER A 194 -31.21 -35.81 7.98
N GLY A 195 -30.92 -34.51 7.90
CA GLY A 195 -31.25 -33.78 6.67
C GLY A 195 -30.90 -32.31 6.63
N ILE A 196 -30.04 -31.78 7.49
CA ILE A 196 -29.43 -30.48 7.21
C ILE A 196 -28.35 -30.74 6.15
N ARG A 197 -28.73 -30.58 4.88
CA ARG A 197 -27.81 -30.57 3.74
C ARG A 197 -26.71 -29.54 4.07
N LYS A 198 -25.54 -30.01 4.50
CA LYS A 198 -24.37 -29.17 4.78
C LYS A 198 -24.08 -28.42 3.49
N LYS A 199 -24.47 -27.14 3.40
CA LYS A 199 -24.20 -26.28 2.23
C LYS A 199 -22.71 -26.46 1.95
N ARG A 200 -22.38 -26.93 0.75
CA ARG A 200 -21.01 -27.21 0.32
C ARG A 200 -20.25 -25.89 0.39
N LYS A 201 -19.59 -25.62 1.53
CA LYS A 201 -18.85 -24.38 1.75
C LYS A 201 -17.74 -24.38 0.70
N VAL A 202 -17.73 -23.35 -0.15
CA VAL A 202 -16.64 -23.16 -1.10
C VAL A 202 -15.37 -23.01 -0.27
N SER A 203 -14.35 -23.83 -0.54
CA SER A 203 -13.04 -23.68 0.09
C SER A 203 -12.56 -22.23 -0.09
N ARG A 204 -11.96 -21.65 0.94
CA ARG A 204 -11.49 -20.24 0.94
C ARG A 204 -10.64 -19.93 -0.29
N LEU A 205 -9.78 -20.87 -0.71
CA LEU A 205 -8.95 -20.74 -1.90
C LEU A 205 -9.75 -20.69 -3.21
N ARG A 206 -10.82 -21.50 -3.32
CA ARG A 206 -11.70 -21.48 -4.51
C ARG A 206 -12.48 -20.17 -4.60
N PHE A 207 -13.02 -19.71 -3.47
CA PHE A 207 -13.69 -18.42 -3.39
C PHE A 207 -12.74 -17.28 -3.78
N PHE A 208 -11.54 -17.28 -3.21
CA PHE A 208 -10.48 -16.33 -3.53
C PHE A 208 -10.10 -16.33 -5.01
N THR A 209 -9.99 -17.51 -5.62
CA THR A 209 -9.67 -17.65 -7.06
C THR A 209 -10.79 -17.06 -7.92
N TYR A 210 -12.06 -17.32 -7.58
CA TYR A 210 -13.20 -16.75 -8.31
C TYR A 210 -13.25 -15.23 -8.22
N VAL A 211 -13.04 -14.67 -7.03
CA VAL A 211 -13.00 -13.22 -6.84
C VAL A 211 -11.81 -12.61 -7.59
N SER A 212 -10.62 -13.22 -7.52
CA SER A 212 -9.42 -12.73 -8.21
C SER A 212 -9.58 -12.73 -9.74
N LEU A 213 -10.17 -13.79 -10.31
CA LEU A 213 -10.47 -13.85 -11.74
C LEU A 213 -11.56 -12.85 -12.14
N GLY A 214 -12.60 -12.71 -11.32
CA GLY A 214 -13.66 -11.71 -11.53
C GLY A 214 -13.11 -10.29 -11.52
N SER A 215 -12.28 -9.94 -10.53
CA SER A 215 -11.59 -8.65 -10.46
C SER A 215 -10.64 -8.46 -11.63
N PHE A 216 -9.86 -9.47 -12.02
CA PHE A 216 -8.98 -9.40 -13.19
C PHE A 216 -9.75 -9.01 -14.45
N ILE A 217 -10.89 -9.67 -14.72
CA ILE A 217 -11.75 -9.34 -15.87
C ILE A 217 -12.35 -7.93 -15.71
N TRP A 218 -12.86 -7.60 -14.52
CA TRP A 218 -13.49 -6.31 -14.26
C TRP A 218 -12.55 -5.15 -14.55
N TYR A 219 -11.28 -5.22 -14.16
CA TYR A 219 -10.33 -4.12 -14.36
C TYR A 219 -10.12 -3.72 -15.83
N TRP A 220 -10.33 -4.61 -16.80
CA TRP A 220 -10.28 -4.26 -18.23
C TRP A 220 -11.42 -3.33 -18.65
N PHE A 221 -12.58 -3.39 -17.98
CA PHE A 221 -13.73 -2.57 -18.32
C PHE A 221 -13.47 -1.08 -18.08
N PRO A 222 -13.21 -0.61 -16.84
CA PRO A 222 -12.97 0.80 -16.61
C PRO A 222 -11.63 1.27 -17.18
N ASN A 223 -10.64 0.41 -17.41
CA ASN A 223 -9.33 0.88 -17.88
C ASN A 223 -9.15 0.86 -19.40
N TYR A 224 -9.88 0.01 -20.14
CA TYR A 224 -9.67 -0.16 -21.58
C TYR A 224 -10.96 -0.13 -22.40
N ILE A 225 -12.00 -0.87 -21.99
CA ILE A 225 -13.23 -1.02 -22.80
C ILE A 225 -14.12 0.22 -22.69
N PHE A 226 -14.34 0.72 -21.48
CA PHE A 226 -15.20 1.87 -21.21
C PHE A 226 -14.59 2.80 -20.14
N PRO A 227 -13.60 3.65 -20.53
CA PRO A 227 -12.85 4.50 -19.61
C PRO A 227 -13.66 5.46 -18.75
N THR A 228 -14.86 5.85 -19.19
CA THR A 228 -15.76 6.75 -18.44
C THR A 228 -16.28 6.13 -17.13
N LEU A 229 -16.14 4.81 -16.94
CA LEU A 229 -16.46 4.16 -15.67
C LEU A 229 -15.49 4.52 -14.53
N THR A 230 -14.29 5.04 -14.86
CA THR A 230 -13.32 5.49 -13.84
C THR A 230 -13.78 6.77 -13.15
N ALA A 231 -14.46 7.66 -13.87
CA ALA A 231 -14.97 8.93 -13.36
C ALA A 231 -16.30 9.25 -14.04
N PHE A 232 -17.38 8.67 -13.52
CA PHE A 232 -18.74 8.86 -14.01
C PHE A 232 -19.37 10.09 -13.35
N SER A 233 -19.20 11.25 -13.98
CA SER A 233 -19.79 12.52 -13.55
C SER A 233 -21.25 12.64 -14.03
N ILE A 234 -22.20 12.11 -13.25
CA ILE A 234 -23.65 12.10 -13.59
C ILE A 234 -24.15 13.50 -13.96
N LEU A 235 -23.72 14.52 -13.23
CA LEU A 235 -24.18 15.88 -13.40
C LEU A 235 -23.73 16.50 -14.74
N CYS A 236 -22.53 16.17 -15.22
CA CYS A 236 -22.05 16.64 -16.53
C CYS A 236 -22.90 16.12 -17.71
N TRP A 237 -23.60 15.00 -17.56
CA TRP A 237 -24.48 14.47 -18.62
C TRP A 237 -25.79 15.24 -18.76
N ILE A 238 -26.25 15.91 -17.69
CA ILE A 238 -27.48 16.70 -17.72
C ILE A 238 -27.31 17.91 -18.65
N ASN A 239 -26.15 18.57 -18.61
CA ASN A 239 -25.82 19.66 -19.52
C ASN A 239 -24.31 19.68 -19.83
N PRO A 240 -23.87 19.02 -20.92
CA PRO A 240 -22.45 18.87 -21.23
C PRO A 240 -21.76 20.17 -21.69
N GLN A 241 -22.51 21.20 -22.11
CA GLN A 241 -21.93 22.47 -22.57
C GLN A 241 -21.75 23.51 -21.46
N ASN A 242 -22.24 23.22 -20.24
CA ASN A 242 -22.16 24.17 -19.14
C ASN A 242 -20.78 24.13 -18.46
N VAL A 243 -20.02 25.21 -18.64
CA VAL A 243 -18.66 25.37 -18.08
C VAL A 243 -18.64 25.28 -16.55
N ILE A 244 -19.64 25.87 -15.87
CA ILE A 244 -19.73 25.84 -14.40
C ILE A 244 -19.95 24.41 -13.92
N LEU A 245 -20.81 23.66 -14.62
CA LEU A 245 -21.10 22.27 -14.29
C LEU A 245 -19.87 21.38 -14.49
N SER A 246 -19.13 21.62 -15.58
CA SER A 246 -17.86 20.93 -15.85
C SER A 246 -16.78 21.26 -14.81
N GLN A 247 -16.70 22.50 -14.34
CA GLN A 247 -15.73 22.92 -13.31
C GLN A 247 -16.03 22.30 -11.93
N LEU A 248 -17.32 22.18 -11.57
CA LEU A 248 -17.72 21.63 -10.28
C LEU A 248 -17.70 20.09 -10.25
N THR A 249 -18.13 19.46 -11.33
CA THR A 249 -18.49 18.03 -11.33
C THR A 249 -17.66 17.18 -12.30
N GLY A 250 -16.92 17.81 -13.23
CA GLY A 250 -16.14 17.10 -14.23
C GLY A 250 -14.84 16.49 -13.67
N SER A 251 -14.22 15.60 -14.46
CA SER A 251 -12.97 14.92 -14.12
C SER A 251 -11.78 15.86 -13.96
N ASN A 252 -11.77 16.99 -14.68
CA ASN A 252 -10.78 18.08 -14.54
C ASN A 252 -11.28 19.20 -13.61
N GLY A 253 -12.38 18.95 -12.89
CA GLY A 253 -12.99 19.86 -11.95
C GLY A 253 -12.85 19.36 -10.51
N LEU A 254 -13.77 19.79 -9.64
CA LEU A 254 -13.76 19.46 -8.20
C LEU A 254 -14.38 18.09 -7.87
N GLY A 255 -14.89 17.37 -8.88
CA GLY A 255 -15.39 16.00 -8.74
C GLY A 255 -16.70 15.87 -7.94
N ILE A 256 -17.47 16.95 -7.75
CA ILE A 256 -18.75 16.89 -7.00
C ILE A 256 -19.71 15.92 -7.70
N GLY A 257 -20.16 14.90 -6.98
CA GLY A 257 -21.11 13.90 -7.50
C GLY A 257 -20.53 12.99 -8.59
N THR A 258 -19.19 12.88 -8.70
CA THR A 258 -18.53 11.91 -9.57
C THR A 258 -18.49 10.55 -8.90
N LEU A 259 -18.94 9.51 -9.60
CA LEU A 259 -18.88 8.12 -9.15
C LEU A 259 -17.75 7.38 -9.88
N SER A 260 -16.91 6.66 -9.15
CA SER A 260 -15.94 5.74 -9.74
C SER A 260 -16.42 4.30 -9.56
N PHE A 261 -16.49 3.56 -10.67
CA PHE A 261 -16.68 2.11 -10.68
C PHE A 261 -15.35 1.35 -10.79
N ASP A 262 -14.23 2.07 -10.76
CA ASP A 262 -12.90 1.52 -10.67
C ASP A 262 -12.41 1.53 -9.22
N TRP A 263 -12.20 0.33 -8.67
CA TRP A 263 -11.65 0.17 -7.33
C TRP A 263 -10.23 0.74 -7.21
N ALA A 264 -9.41 0.71 -8.27
CA ALA A 264 -8.06 1.28 -8.25
C ALA A 264 -8.11 2.81 -8.06
N THR A 265 -8.98 3.50 -8.80
CA THR A 265 -9.20 4.95 -8.64
C THR A 265 -9.74 5.28 -7.25
N SER A 266 -10.72 4.51 -6.75
CA SER A 266 -11.32 4.75 -5.43
C SER A 266 -10.35 4.51 -4.26
N THR A 267 -9.38 3.61 -4.42
CA THR A 267 -8.38 3.30 -3.37
C THR A 267 -7.09 4.08 -3.49
N SER A 268 -6.92 4.88 -4.55
CA SER A 268 -5.69 5.62 -4.86
C SER A 268 -5.30 6.64 -3.77
N ALA A 269 -6.28 7.29 -3.12
CA ALA A 269 -6.03 8.27 -2.06
C ALA A 269 -6.01 7.65 -0.65
N LEU A 270 -6.81 6.60 -0.41
CA LEU A 270 -6.91 5.94 0.88
C LEU A 270 -7.51 4.54 0.70
N SER A 271 -7.01 3.56 1.46
CA SER A 271 -7.59 2.21 1.48
C SER A 271 -8.77 2.12 2.46
N PRO A 272 -10.02 2.04 1.98
CA PRO A 272 -11.20 2.09 2.84
C PRO A 272 -11.38 0.82 3.70
N LEU A 273 -10.69 -0.26 3.36
CA LEU A 273 -10.74 -1.52 4.12
C LEU A 273 -9.83 -1.51 5.35
N VAL A 274 -8.82 -0.64 5.38
CA VAL A 274 -7.81 -0.61 6.45
C VAL A 274 -8.04 0.58 7.38
N THR A 275 -8.49 1.71 6.83
CA THR A 275 -8.73 2.92 7.62
C THR A 275 -10.07 2.82 8.33
N PRO A 276 -10.15 3.10 9.65
CA PRO A 276 -11.42 3.12 10.38
C PRO A 276 -12.43 4.11 9.79
N TRP A 277 -13.72 3.77 9.87
CA TRP A 277 -14.83 4.60 9.36
C TRP A 277 -14.77 6.05 9.85
N TRP A 278 -14.55 6.27 11.15
CA TRP A 278 -14.49 7.62 11.71
C TRP A 278 -13.38 8.48 11.08
N ALA A 279 -12.23 7.88 10.77
CA ALA A 279 -11.12 8.58 10.12
C ALA A 279 -11.45 8.91 8.67
N GLN A 280 -12.13 8.01 7.96
CA GLN A 280 -12.62 8.25 6.61
C GLN A 280 -13.60 9.42 6.57
N VAL A 281 -14.55 9.48 7.50
CA VAL A 281 -15.52 10.59 7.59
C VAL A 281 -14.80 11.91 7.86
N ASN A 282 -13.81 11.94 8.77
CA ASN A 282 -13.04 13.16 9.03
C ASN A 282 -12.27 13.66 7.79
N ILE A 283 -11.63 12.74 7.05
CA ILE A 283 -10.94 13.07 5.80
C ILE A 283 -11.94 13.60 4.76
N LEU A 284 -13.10 12.95 4.62
CA LEU A 284 -14.15 13.38 3.71
C LEU A 284 -14.69 14.76 4.07
N VAL A 285 -14.94 15.04 5.34
CA VAL A 285 -15.39 16.36 5.81
C VAL A 285 -14.34 17.42 5.48
N GLY A 286 -13.06 17.15 5.74
CA GLY A 286 -11.96 18.03 5.36
C GLY A 286 -11.93 18.30 3.85
N PHE A 287 -12.06 17.24 3.04
CA PHE A 287 -12.13 17.35 1.59
C PHE A 287 -13.33 18.19 1.12
N VAL A 288 -14.53 17.97 1.66
CA VAL A 288 -15.74 18.73 1.32
C VAL A 288 -15.55 20.21 1.67
N ILE A 289 -15.04 20.53 2.86
CA ILE A 289 -14.82 21.92 3.27
C ILE A 289 -13.83 22.61 2.33
N VAL A 290 -12.72 21.96 2.00
CA VAL A 290 -11.66 22.60 1.22
C VAL A 290 -12.01 22.63 -0.27
N ALA A 291 -12.27 21.47 -0.84
CA ALA A 291 -12.48 21.31 -2.28
C ALA A 291 -13.86 21.78 -2.72
N TRP A 292 -14.92 21.57 -1.95
CA TRP A 292 -16.29 21.86 -2.40
C TRP A 292 -16.88 23.15 -1.85
N ILE A 293 -16.27 23.74 -0.79
CA ILE A 293 -16.74 25.00 -0.21
C ILE A 293 -15.69 26.11 -0.43
N ILE A 294 -14.51 25.98 0.16
CA ILE A 294 -13.49 27.04 0.15
C ILE A 294 -12.98 27.30 -1.27
N ALA A 295 -12.62 26.26 -2.03
CA ALA A 295 -12.07 26.44 -3.38
C ALA A 295 -13.05 27.16 -4.34
N PRO A 296 -14.34 26.77 -4.43
CA PRO A 296 -15.34 27.56 -5.17
C PRO A 296 -15.48 28.99 -4.68
N ILE A 297 -15.52 29.23 -3.36
CA ILE A 297 -15.64 30.59 -2.81
C ILE A 297 -14.46 31.44 -3.27
N VAL A 298 -13.22 30.95 -3.14
CA VAL A 298 -12.00 31.65 -3.58
C VAL A 298 -12.01 31.92 -5.09
N TYR A 299 -12.45 30.95 -5.88
CA TYR A 299 -12.53 31.09 -7.34
C TYR A 299 -13.59 32.11 -7.78
N TYR A 300 -14.83 31.97 -7.31
CA TYR A 300 -15.94 32.82 -7.75
C TYR A 300 -15.92 34.22 -7.13
N SER A 301 -15.34 34.40 -5.95
CA SER A 301 -15.05 35.73 -5.36
C SER A 301 -13.88 36.44 -6.03
N ASN A 302 -13.20 35.80 -6.99
CA ASN A 302 -12.02 36.32 -7.67
C ASN A 302 -10.87 36.68 -6.71
N LEU A 303 -10.76 35.99 -5.57
CA LEU A 303 -9.64 36.16 -4.68
C LEU A 303 -8.36 35.70 -5.38
N TRP A 304 -7.31 36.53 -5.31
CA TRP A 304 -6.02 36.32 -6.03
C TRP A 304 -6.10 36.32 -7.55
N ASN A 305 -7.10 37.01 -8.14
CA ASN A 305 -7.34 37.00 -9.59
C ASN A 305 -7.53 35.57 -10.15
N SER A 306 -8.10 34.69 -9.33
CA SER A 306 -8.27 33.26 -9.62
C SER A 306 -9.06 32.98 -10.90
N LYS A 307 -9.96 33.88 -11.32
CA LYS A 307 -10.74 33.73 -12.57
C LYS A 307 -9.89 33.80 -13.84
N ASN A 308 -8.68 34.33 -13.77
CA ASN A 308 -7.76 34.37 -14.91
C ASN A 308 -7.18 32.98 -15.24
N PHE A 309 -7.38 31.99 -14.36
CA PHE A 309 -6.83 30.65 -14.48
C PHE A 309 -7.95 29.59 -14.40
N PRO A 310 -7.69 28.36 -14.86
CA PRO A 310 -8.56 27.22 -14.57
C PRO A 310 -8.67 26.97 -13.06
N ILE A 311 -9.83 26.51 -12.58
CA ILE A 311 -10.06 26.22 -11.15
C ILE A 311 -9.12 25.16 -10.59
N LEU A 312 -8.68 24.23 -11.44
CA LEU A 312 -7.78 23.14 -11.11
C LEU A 312 -6.87 22.87 -12.32
N THR A 313 -5.56 23.01 -12.14
CA THR A 313 -4.56 22.75 -13.20
C THR A 313 -3.18 22.64 -12.57
N ALA A 314 -2.26 21.88 -13.17
CA ALA A 314 -0.85 21.86 -12.74
C ALA A 314 0.01 22.95 -13.44
N GLY A 315 -0.62 23.82 -14.24
CA GLY A 315 0.05 24.86 -15.01
C GLY A 315 0.54 26.03 -14.15
N LEU A 316 1.56 26.71 -14.65
CA LEU A 316 2.10 27.94 -14.08
C LEU A 316 1.71 29.11 -14.98
N PHE A 317 1.29 30.22 -14.38
CA PHE A 317 0.74 31.35 -15.13
C PHE A 317 1.34 32.69 -14.69
N ARG A 318 1.22 33.68 -15.57
CA ARG A 318 1.40 35.10 -15.23
C ARG A 318 0.11 35.69 -14.67
N GLU A 319 0.14 36.92 -14.19
CA GLU A 319 -1.07 37.60 -13.69
C GLU A 319 -2.19 37.71 -14.75
N ASP A 320 -1.81 37.78 -16.02
CA ASP A 320 -2.73 37.94 -17.16
C ASP A 320 -3.41 36.62 -17.62
N GLY A 321 -3.15 35.47 -16.97
CA GLY A 321 -3.68 34.18 -17.42
C GLY A 321 -2.82 33.44 -18.44
N THR A 322 -1.75 34.07 -18.95
CA THR A 322 -0.85 33.44 -19.93
C THR A 322 0.09 32.42 -19.28
N PRO A 323 0.45 31.32 -19.97
CA PRO A 323 1.42 30.36 -19.45
C PRO A 323 2.77 31.02 -19.11
N TYR A 324 3.34 30.66 -17.96
CA TYR A 324 4.61 31.21 -17.48
C TYR A 324 5.81 30.51 -18.15
N ASP A 325 6.58 31.24 -18.95
CA ASP A 325 7.81 30.73 -19.54
C ASP A 325 9.00 30.91 -18.59
N LYS A 326 9.48 29.78 -18.06
CA LYS A 326 10.61 29.74 -17.12
C LYS A 326 11.92 30.22 -17.74
N ALA A 327 12.11 30.07 -19.05
CA ALA A 327 13.34 30.48 -19.73
C ALA A 327 13.55 32.01 -19.70
N MET A 328 12.48 32.78 -19.53
CA MET A 328 12.54 34.24 -19.52
C MET A 328 13.10 34.81 -18.22
N VAL A 329 13.01 34.07 -17.11
CA VAL A 329 13.48 34.52 -15.79
C VAL A 329 14.76 33.83 -15.33
N MET A 330 15.17 32.78 -16.04
CA MET A 330 16.36 31.99 -15.70
C MET A 330 17.52 32.35 -16.63
N THR A 331 18.74 32.45 -16.10
CA THR A 331 19.98 32.56 -16.87
C THR A 331 20.97 31.55 -16.30
N ASN A 332 21.44 30.60 -17.11
CA ASN A 332 22.28 29.49 -16.66
C ASN A 332 21.70 28.73 -15.44
N ASN A 333 20.41 28.37 -15.49
CA ASN A 333 19.69 27.69 -14.41
C ASN A 333 19.55 28.45 -13.08
N VAL A 334 20.05 29.69 -13.01
CA VAL A 334 19.92 30.57 -11.84
C VAL A 334 18.85 31.62 -12.13
N LEU A 335 18.03 31.93 -11.12
CA LEU A 335 17.05 33.00 -11.20
C LEU A 335 17.78 34.34 -11.41
N HIS A 336 17.42 35.08 -12.45
CA HIS A 336 17.96 36.41 -12.71
C HIS A 336 17.00 37.47 -12.14
N PRO A 337 17.34 38.16 -11.02
CA PRO A 337 16.39 39.02 -10.30
C PRO A 337 15.76 40.11 -11.18
N VAL A 338 16.58 40.78 -11.99
CA VAL A 338 16.12 41.85 -12.90
C VAL A 338 15.14 41.34 -13.97
N LYS A 339 15.35 40.12 -14.48
CA LYS A 339 14.44 39.52 -15.47
C LYS A 339 13.14 39.08 -14.81
N TYR A 340 13.23 38.57 -13.59
CA TYR A 340 12.07 38.20 -12.79
C TYR A 340 11.19 39.41 -12.45
N GLU A 341 11.81 40.52 -12.02
CA GLU A 341 11.08 41.77 -11.76
C GLU A 341 10.40 42.32 -13.02
N ALA A 342 11.05 42.23 -14.18
CA ALA A 342 10.47 42.67 -15.45
C ALA A 342 9.36 41.73 -15.98
N TYR A 343 9.49 40.43 -15.74
CA TYR A 343 8.57 39.40 -16.26
C TYR A 343 7.35 39.17 -15.35
N GLY A 344 7.49 39.51 -14.06
CA GLY A 344 6.44 39.43 -13.05
C GLY A 344 6.44 38.12 -12.25
N PRO A 345 5.67 38.11 -11.14
CA PRO A 345 5.60 36.98 -10.24
C PRO A 345 4.92 35.76 -10.87
N LEU A 346 5.37 34.59 -10.44
CA LEU A 346 4.76 33.31 -10.81
C LEU A 346 3.43 33.11 -10.07
N ARG A 347 2.37 32.80 -10.81
CA ARG A 347 1.05 32.45 -10.27
C ARG A 347 0.74 30.97 -10.51
N MET A 348 0.04 30.38 -9.56
CA MET A 348 -0.57 29.05 -9.65
C MET A 348 -2.08 29.19 -9.41
N ASP A 349 -2.85 28.16 -9.74
CA ASP A 349 -4.28 28.17 -9.49
C ASP A 349 -4.60 28.19 -7.99
N SER A 350 -5.80 28.68 -7.69
CA SER A 350 -6.29 28.82 -6.32
C SER A 350 -6.40 27.49 -5.58
N PHE A 351 -6.68 26.38 -6.27
CA PHE A 351 -6.86 25.07 -5.64
C PHE A 351 -5.51 24.49 -5.15
N PHE A 352 -4.47 24.56 -5.98
CA PHE A 352 -3.11 24.20 -5.55
C PHE A 352 -2.60 25.11 -4.44
N ALA A 353 -2.83 26.43 -4.52
CA ALA A 353 -2.43 27.36 -3.47
C ALA A 353 -3.05 27.01 -2.10
N LEU A 354 -4.36 26.71 -2.07
CA LEU A 354 -5.06 26.25 -0.87
C LEU A 354 -4.50 24.93 -0.35
N THR A 355 -4.23 23.98 -1.24
CA THR A 355 -3.68 22.67 -0.88
C THR A 355 -2.30 22.81 -0.22
N TYR A 356 -1.43 23.68 -0.74
CA TYR A 356 -0.14 23.99 -0.11
C TYR A 356 -0.31 24.61 1.28
N GLY A 357 -1.18 25.61 1.41
CA GLY A 357 -1.44 26.28 2.69
C GLY A 357 -1.92 25.29 3.76
N ILE A 358 -2.84 24.40 3.40
CA ILE A 358 -3.36 23.36 4.30
C ILE A 358 -2.30 22.29 4.57
N GLY A 359 -1.44 21.97 3.61
CA GLY A 359 -0.31 21.08 3.83
C GLY A 359 0.62 21.59 4.96
N PHE A 360 0.99 22.87 4.92
CA PHE A 360 1.80 23.48 5.98
C PHE A 360 1.08 23.54 7.33
N ALA A 361 -0.21 23.89 7.31
CA ALA A 361 -1.03 23.87 8.52
C ALA A 361 -1.16 22.46 9.10
N GLY A 362 -1.35 21.44 8.25
CA GLY A 362 -1.48 20.04 8.62
C GLY A 362 -0.23 19.48 9.27
N LEU A 363 0.96 19.83 8.77
CA LEU A 363 2.23 19.46 9.40
C LEU A 363 2.34 20.03 10.82
N THR A 364 2.05 21.33 10.97
CA THR A 364 2.12 22.01 12.26
C THR A 364 1.08 21.48 13.24
N ALA A 365 -0.15 21.25 12.76
CA ALA A 365 -1.25 20.67 13.53
C ALA A 365 -0.92 19.24 13.97
N THR A 366 -0.31 18.42 13.11
CA THR A 366 0.10 17.06 13.44
C THR A 366 1.14 17.06 14.55
N LEU A 367 2.19 17.87 14.43
CA LEU A 367 3.22 17.99 15.46
C LEU A 367 2.62 18.45 16.79
N THR A 368 1.76 19.47 16.75
CA THR A 368 1.09 20.02 17.94
C THR A 368 0.15 19.01 18.59
N HIS A 369 -0.66 18.33 17.79
CA HIS A 369 -1.59 17.30 18.27
C HIS A 369 -0.84 16.12 18.90
N VAL A 370 0.21 15.62 18.24
CA VAL A 370 1.05 14.53 18.77
C VAL A 370 1.72 14.95 20.08
N ALA A 371 2.28 16.17 20.14
CA ALA A 371 2.93 16.67 21.35
C ALA A 371 1.97 16.79 22.54
N LEU A 372 0.76 17.34 22.32
CA LEU A 372 -0.22 17.59 23.39
C LEU A 372 -0.94 16.33 23.85
N TYR A 373 -1.43 15.50 22.92
CA TYR A 373 -2.25 14.33 23.25
C TYR A 373 -1.45 13.07 23.50
N HIS A 374 -0.39 12.83 22.72
CA HIS A 374 0.39 11.59 22.77
C HIS A 374 1.79 11.76 23.35
N GLY A 375 2.21 12.98 23.70
CA GLY A 375 3.56 13.25 24.19
C GLY A 375 3.93 12.47 25.46
N LYS A 376 2.98 12.28 26.39
CA LYS A 376 3.18 11.49 27.61
C LYS A 376 3.34 10.01 27.28
N ASP A 377 2.41 9.45 26.49
CA ASP A 377 2.44 8.05 26.06
C ASP A 377 3.72 7.72 25.29
N ILE A 378 4.14 8.60 24.37
CA ILE A 378 5.38 8.46 23.61
C ILE A 378 6.58 8.45 24.55
N ARG A 379 6.63 9.35 25.54
CA ARG A 379 7.73 9.41 26.51
C ARG A 379 7.81 8.16 27.38
N ASP A 380 6.66 7.62 27.79
CA ASP A 380 6.60 6.41 28.61
C ASP A 380 6.96 5.18 27.80
N GLN A 381 6.44 5.07 26.57
CA GLN A 381 6.78 4.00 25.64
C GLN A 381 8.26 4.04 25.23
N TRP A 382 8.83 5.23 25.03
CA TRP A 382 10.25 5.42 24.75
C TRP A 382 11.12 4.91 25.89
N ARG A 383 10.78 5.25 27.14
CA ARG A 383 11.49 4.75 28.34
C ARG A 383 11.34 3.24 28.49
N ALA A 384 10.13 2.69 28.30
CA ALA A 384 9.86 1.26 28.38
C ALA A 384 10.61 0.46 27.30
N ALA A 385 10.66 0.99 26.07
CA ALA A 385 11.41 0.40 24.97
C ALA A 385 12.90 0.35 25.31
N ILE A 386 13.48 1.46 25.80
CA ILE A 386 14.90 1.51 26.22
C ILE A 386 15.19 0.46 27.28
N ALA A 387 14.35 0.40 28.32
CA ALA A 387 14.49 -0.51 29.45
C ALA A 387 14.18 -1.99 29.12
N MET A 388 13.69 -2.30 27.90
CA MET A 388 13.25 -3.63 27.48
C MET A 388 12.31 -4.32 28.48
N LYS A 389 11.46 -3.53 29.15
CA LYS A 389 10.69 -4.00 30.31
C LYS A 389 9.42 -4.75 29.93
N ASP A 390 8.89 -4.50 28.73
CA ASP A 390 7.59 -5.03 28.30
C ASP A 390 7.69 -5.71 26.93
N HIS A 391 7.62 -7.04 26.94
CA HIS A 391 7.61 -7.86 25.74
C HIS A 391 6.22 -8.42 25.51
N ASP A 392 5.64 -8.07 24.35
CA ASP A 392 4.43 -8.70 23.84
C ASP A 392 4.60 -10.22 23.72
N ILE A 393 3.49 -10.97 23.74
CA ILE A 393 3.44 -12.43 23.56
C ILE A 393 4.19 -12.84 22.27
N HIS A 394 4.03 -12.08 21.18
CA HIS A 394 4.77 -12.31 19.93
C HIS A 394 6.28 -12.08 20.09
N SER A 395 6.66 -10.99 20.76
CA SER A 395 8.06 -10.70 21.08
C SER A 395 8.67 -11.81 21.95
N ARG A 396 7.93 -12.34 22.94
CA ARG A 396 8.35 -13.47 23.79
C ARG A 396 8.57 -14.76 22.99
N MET A 397 7.66 -15.09 22.07
CA MET A 397 7.82 -16.24 21.18
C MET A 397 9.03 -16.07 20.24
N MET A 398 9.34 -14.84 19.83
CA MET A 398 10.49 -14.54 18.98
C MET A 398 11.83 -14.57 19.72
N MET A 399 11.86 -14.45 21.06
CA MET A 399 13.10 -14.50 21.86
C MET A 399 13.84 -15.85 21.75
N LYS A 400 13.18 -16.92 21.29
CA LYS A 400 13.83 -18.21 21.01
C LYS A 400 14.88 -18.10 19.89
N TYR A 401 14.76 -17.13 19.00
CA TYR A 401 15.67 -16.96 17.88
C TYR A 401 16.78 -15.96 18.23
N LYS A 402 18.02 -16.30 17.85
CA LYS A 402 19.15 -15.38 18.01
C LYS A 402 18.86 -14.09 17.24
N GLU A 403 18.92 -12.96 17.95
CA GLU A 403 18.72 -11.67 17.32
C GLU A 403 19.89 -11.30 16.41
N VAL A 404 19.58 -10.52 15.38
CA VAL A 404 20.60 -9.90 14.53
C VAL A 404 21.37 -8.89 15.39
N PRO A 405 22.71 -8.94 15.43
CA PRO A 405 23.52 -7.96 16.16
C PRO A 405 23.15 -6.53 15.75
N GLN A 406 23.11 -5.61 16.71
CA GLN A 406 22.78 -4.21 16.44
C GLN A 406 23.98 -3.38 15.92
N TRP A 407 25.09 -4.05 15.57
CA TRP A 407 26.34 -3.45 15.11
C TRP A 407 27.18 -4.50 14.40
#